data_AF-A0A8C1GQB0-F1
#
_entry.id   AF-A0A8C1GQB0-F1
#
_cell.length_a   1.000
_cell.length_b   1.000
_cell.length_c   1.000
_cell.angle_alpha   90.00
_cell.angle_beta   90.00
_cell.angle_gamma   90.00
#
_symmetry.space_group_name_H-M   'P 1'
#
loop_
_entity.id
_entity.type
_entity.pdbx_description
1 polymer ?
#
loop_
_entity_poly.entity_id
_entity_poly.type
_entity_poly.pdbx_seq_one_letter_code
_entity_poly.pdbx_strand_id
1 'polypeptide(L)'
;MARLSEHGIRLSSMSPSYLESNSTSHTWPFSAVAELIDNASDPGVTAKNIWIDVVMVREQLCLSFMDNGSGMTPNKLHKMLSFGFTEKGSSKSSHQPIGVYGNGFKSGSMRLGRDALIFTKNGGCQSVGMLSQSFLQAIKAQAVIVPIAPFNQQTNILLFKDSEASLRAILKYSLFQSVSELQEQLDSIQGKKGTKILIWNIRRNKDGKPEFDFDTDAEDIRLPEIKSEETQGKWRRDYYKHRRDSNSVPEMEFSLRAYLSILYLKPRIQIILRQKKVQMKLIAKSLSMIENDVYKPQFIVSFYLPQSF
;
A
#
# COMPACT_ATOMS: atom_id res chain seq x y z
N MET A 1 2.63 5.85 30.44
CA MET A 1 3.40 4.70 30.97
C MET A 1 3.59 3.71 29.84
N ALA A 2 4.79 3.11 29.71
CA ALA A 2 5.00 2.01 28.78
C ALA A 2 4.05 0.85 29.13
N ARG A 3 3.41 0.24 28.14
CA ARG A 3 2.66 -1.01 28.38
C ARG A 3 3.65 -2.07 28.86
N LEU A 4 3.41 -2.59 30.05
CA LEU A 4 4.12 -3.74 30.59
C LEU A 4 3.55 -5.00 29.92
N SER A 5 4.39 -5.99 29.64
CA SER A 5 3.94 -7.35 29.35
C SER A 5 3.24 -7.94 30.57
N GLU A 6 2.55 -9.08 30.40
CA GLU A 6 1.93 -9.83 31.49
C GLU A 6 2.89 -10.19 32.64
N HIS A 7 4.21 -10.03 32.43
CA HIS A 7 5.28 -10.37 33.36
C HIS A 7 6.04 -9.13 33.91
N GLY A 8 5.50 -7.92 33.73
CA GLY A 8 6.15 -6.69 34.20
C GLY A 8 7.35 -6.22 33.38
N ILE A 9 7.60 -6.84 32.22
CA ILE A 9 8.69 -6.47 31.30
C ILE A 9 8.20 -5.38 30.36
N ARG A 10 8.97 -4.31 30.16
CA ARG A 10 8.59 -3.22 29.27
C ARG A 10 8.59 -3.68 27.81
N LEU A 11 7.50 -3.40 27.10
CA LEU A 11 7.45 -3.62 25.65
C LEU A 11 8.25 -2.54 24.92
N SER A 12 8.93 -2.94 23.84
CA SER A 12 9.47 -1.97 22.89
C SER A 12 8.31 -1.19 22.28
N SER A 13 8.43 0.13 22.29
CA SER A 13 7.40 1.04 21.80
C SER A 13 7.94 1.84 20.63
N MET A 14 7.06 2.14 19.69
CA MET A 14 7.44 2.84 18.47
C MET A 14 6.82 4.23 18.48
N SER A 15 7.67 5.25 18.45
CA SER A 15 7.26 6.66 18.38
C SER A 15 6.46 6.92 17.10
N PRO A 16 5.45 7.81 17.11
CA PRO A 16 4.77 8.27 15.89
C PRO A 16 5.72 8.77 14.80
N SER A 17 6.85 9.39 15.17
CA SER A 17 7.86 9.86 14.20
C SER A 17 8.47 8.73 13.35
N TYR A 18 8.42 7.48 13.83
CA TYR A 18 8.90 6.34 13.07
C TYR A 18 8.05 6.08 11.82
N LEU A 19 6.77 6.47 11.78
CA LEU A 19 5.95 6.34 10.56
C LEU A 19 6.54 7.16 9.41
N GLU A 20 7.03 8.37 9.72
CA GLU A 20 7.71 9.22 8.75
C GLU A 20 9.09 8.65 8.39
N SER A 21 9.91 8.29 9.38
CA SER A 21 11.24 7.69 9.13
C SER A 21 11.14 6.43 8.27
N ASN A 22 10.20 5.54 8.57
CA ASN A 22 9.99 4.31 7.81
C ASN A 22 9.54 4.56 6.36
N SER A 23 8.86 5.68 6.10
CA SER A 23 8.47 6.06 4.74
C SER A 23 9.64 6.44 3.83
N THR A 24 10.79 6.82 4.42
CA THR A 24 12.00 7.24 3.69
C THR A 24 12.71 6.11 2.96
N SER A 25 12.31 4.85 3.19
CA SER A 25 12.79 3.69 2.42
C SER A 25 12.42 3.79 0.93
N HIS A 26 11.38 4.57 0.60
CA HIS A 26 10.91 4.77 -0.77
C HIS A 26 11.37 6.12 -1.30
N THR A 27 12.48 6.14 -2.05
CA THR A 27 12.94 7.35 -2.74
C THR A 27 12.04 7.70 -3.92
N TRP A 28 11.47 6.69 -4.57
CA TRP A 28 10.58 6.83 -5.73
C TRP A 28 9.13 6.46 -5.36
N PRO A 29 8.16 7.37 -5.56
CA PRO A 29 6.80 7.18 -5.05
C PRO A 29 6.04 6.00 -5.70
N PHE A 30 6.34 5.61 -6.94
CA PHE A 30 5.71 4.43 -7.55
C PHE A 30 6.13 3.12 -6.87
N SER A 31 7.31 3.06 -6.24
CA SER A 31 7.68 1.90 -5.41
C SER A 31 6.78 1.74 -4.18
N ALA A 32 6.29 2.85 -3.62
CA ALA A 32 5.32 2.82 -2.53
C ALA A 32 3.92 2.40 -3.00
N VAL A 33 3.56 2.74 -4.24
CA VAL A 33 2.34 2.22 -4.89
C VAL A 33 2.46 0.69 -5.09
N ALA A 34 3.60 0.21 -5.57
CA ALA A 34 3.84 -1.23 -5.79
C ALA A 34 3.61 -2.06 -4.53
N GLU A 35 4.07 -1.60 -3.35
CA GLU A 35 3.85 -2.29 -2.07
C GLU A 35 2.36 -2.55 -1.78
N LEU A 36 1.46 -1.63 -2.17
CA LEU A 36 0.02 -1.80 -1.96
C LEU A 36 -0.56 -2.84 -2.93
N ILE A 37 -0.06 -2.86 -4.17
CA ILE A 37 -0.47 -3.82 -5.21
C ILE A 37 0.03 -5.23 -4.87
N ASP A 38 1.26 -5.35 -4.38
CA ASP A 38 1.86 -6.62 -3.97
C ASP A 38 1.05 -7.29 -2.87
N ASN A 39 0.54 -6.51 -1.91
CA ASN A 39 -0.35 -7.03 -0.87
C ASN A 39 -1.66 -7.60 -1.44
N ALA A 40 -2.23 -6.99 -2.48
CA ALA A 40 -3.43 -7.51 -3.14
C ALA A 40 -3.14 -8.76 -3.99
N SER A 41 -1.98 -8.80 -4.63
CA SER A 41 -1.55 -9.92 -5.49
C SER A 41 -1.04 -11.15 -4.72
N ASP A 42 -0.88 -11.04 -3.39
CA ASP A 42 -0.33 -12.11 -2.59
C ASP A 42 -1.25 -13.35 -2.53
N PRO A 43 -0.69 -14.57 -2.43
CA PRO A 43 -1.45 -15.82 -2.46
C PRO A 43 -2.50 -15.96 -1.35
N GLY A 44 -2.35 -15.24 -0.23
CA GLY A 44 -3.33 -15.23 0.86
C GLY A 44 -4.51 -14.27 0.63
N VAL A 45 -4.37 -13.33 -0.31
CA VAL A 45 -5.40 -12.33 -0.64
C VAL A 45 -6.14 -12.73 -1.90
N THR A 46 -5.44 -13.27 -2.90
CA THR A 46 -6.01 -13.81 -4.15
C THR A 46 -6.90 -12.84 -4.92
N ALA A 47 -6.65 -11.53 -4.83
CA ALA A 47 -7.40 -10.55 -5.59
C ALA A 47 -7.20 -10.78 -7.09
N LYS A 48 -8.30 -10.76 -7.85
CA LYS A 48 -8.27 -10.84 -9.32
C LYS A 48 -8.09 -9.46 -9.94
N ASN A 49 -8.57 -8.44 -9.25
CA ASN A 49 -8.58 -7.06 -9.70
C ASN A 49 -8.13 -6.15 -8.56
N ILE A 50 -7.35 -5.13 -8.91
CA ILE A 50 -7.11 -3.96 -8.07
C ILE A 50 -7.41 -2.70 -8.88
N TRP A 51 -8.17 -1.81 -8.28
CA TRP A 51 -8.53 -0.49 -8.79
C TRP A 51 -7.73 0.56 -8.04
N ILE A 52 -7.01 1.39 -8.80
CA ILE A 52 -6.21 2.50 -8.31
C ILE A 52 -6.83 3.77 -8.89
N ASP A 53 -7.23 4.69 -8.02
CA ASP A 53 -7.87 5.93 -8.44
C ASP A 53 -7.49 7.10 -7.54
N VAL A 54 -7.87 8.29 -7.99
CA VAL A 54 -7.70 9.55 -7.30
C VAL A 54 -9.10 10.12 -7.12
N VAL A 55 -9.51 10.31 -5.87
CA VAL A 55 -10.87 10.74 -5.51
C VAL A 55 -10.82 11.98 -4.64
N MET A 56 -11.82 12.84 -4.76
CA MET A 56 -12.02 13.98 -3.88
C MET A 56 -13.02 13.59 -2.80
N VAL A 57 -12.58 13.65 -1.53
CA VAL A 57 -13.43 13.39 -0.36
C VAL A 57 -13.36 14.60 0.54
N ARG A 58 -14.47 15.32 0.71
CA ARG A 58 -14.54 16.56 1.51
C ARG A 58 -13.40 17.54 1.17
N GLU A 59 -13.26 17.85 -0.12
CA GLU A 59 -12.23 18.74 -0.65
C GLU A 59 -10.78 18.25 -0.45
N GLN A 60 -10.57 17.02 0.04
CA GLN A 60 -9.26 16.39 0.15
C GLN A 60 -9.02 15.43 -1.01
N LEU A 61 -7.90 15.64 -1.69
CA LEU A 61 -7.42 14.75 -2.74
C LEU A 61 -6.84 13.48 -2.12
N CYS A 62 -7.40 12.34 -2.50
CA CYS A 62 -7.08 11.05 -1.90
C CYS A 62 -6.68 10.02 -2.97
N LEU A 63 -5.68 9.21 -2.67
CA LEU A 63 -5.37 8.00 -3.43
C LEU A 63 -6.21 6.84 -2.88
N SER A 64 -6.94 6.17 -3.76
CA SER A 64 -7.79 5.03 -3.43
C SER A 64 -7.24 3.76 -4.07
N PHE A 65 -7.04 2.72 -3.26
CA PHE A 65 -6.65 1.38 -3.70
C PHE A 65 -7.72 0.41 -3.26
N MET A 66 -8.41 -0.22 -4.18
CA MET A 66 -9.47 -1.19 -3.87
C MET A 66 -9.16 -2.51 -4.54
N ASP A 67 -9.30 -3.62 -3.83
CA ASP A 67 -9.15 -4.97 -4.37
C ASP A 67 -10.37 -5.83 -4.02
N ASN A 68 -10.61 -6.85 -4.85
CA ASN A 68 -11.67 -7.85 -4.66
C ASN A 68 -11.15 -9.17 -4.04
N GLY A 69 -10.09 -9.09 -3.24
CA GLY A 69 -9.48 -10.22 -2.57
C GLY A 69 -10.27 -10.74 -1.38
N SER A 70 -9.60 -11.53 -0.54
CA SER A 70 -10.21 -12.24 0.59
C SER A 70 -10.61 -11.34 1.76
N GLY A 71 -10.05 -10.13 1.83
CA GLY A 71 -10.18 -9.20 2.95
C GLY A 71 -9.59 -9.74 4.26
N MET A 72 -9.88 -9.07 5.37
CA MET A 72 -9.23 -9.33 6.66
C MET A 72 -10.22 -9.49 7.81
N THR A 73 -9.85 -10.32 8.78
CA THR A 73 -10.45 -10.28 10.12
C THR A 73 -9.92 -9.07 10.89
N PRO A 74 -10.58 -8.65 11.99
CA PRO A 74 -10.07 -7.56 12.84
C PRO A 74 -8.64 -7.81 13.33
N ASN A 75 -8.31 -9.05 13.70
CA ASN A 75 -6.97 -9.43 14.12
C ASN A 75 -5.94 -9.35 12.98
N LYS A 76 -6.30 -9.80 11.76
CA LYS A 76 -5.42 -9.66 10.58
C LYS A 76 -5.18 -8.19 10.22
N LEU A 77 -6.21 -7.34 10.33
CA LEU A 77 -6.06 -5.90 10.14
C LEU A 77 -5.13 -5.28 11.19
N HIS A 78 -5.27 -5.66 12.46
CA HIS A 78 -4.34 -5.21 13.51
C HIS A 78 -2.90 -5.63 13.23
N LYS A 79 -2.68 -6.88 12.81
CA LYS A 79 -1.35 -7.36 12.38
C LYS A 79 -0.83 -6.59 11.16
N MET A 80 -1.68 -6.31 10.16
CA MET A 80 -1.30 -5.50 9.00
C MET A 80 -0.81 -4.11 9.42
N LEU A 81 -1.49 -3.47 10.38
CA LEU A 81 -1.12 -2.16 10.93
C LEU A 81 0.06 -2.21 11.91
N SER A 82 0.42 -3.40 12.40
CA SER A 82 1.53 -3.64 13.33
C SER A 82 2.81 -4.04 12.59
N PHE A 83 3.98 -3.68 13.12
CA PHE A 83 5.25 -3.86 12.41
C PHE A 83 5.82 -5.27 12.59
N GLY A 84 6.39 -5.83 11.52
CA GLY A 84 7.07 -7.14 11.54
C GLY A 84 6.16 -8.37 11.51
N PHE A 85 4.83 -8.20 11.50
CA PHE A 85 3.90 -9.33 11.39
C PHE A 85 3.68 -9.72 9.92
N THR A 86 4.08 -10.93 9.56
CA THR A 86 3.71 -11.57 8.30
C THR A 86 3.60 -13.09 8.50
N GLU A 87 2.56 -13.70 7.94
CA GLU A 87 2.32 -15.15 7.97
C GLU A 87 2.56 -15.78 6.59
N LYS A 88 3.11 -15.00 5.64
CA LYS A 88 3.17 -15.37 4.22
C LYS A 88 4.20 -16.48 3.93
N GLY A 89 5.27 -16.59 4.72
CA GLY A 89 6.40 -17.50 4.47
C GLY A 89 6.21 -18.99 4.82
N SER A 90 5.04 -19.41 5.29
CA SER A 90 4.81 -20.78 5.83
C SER A 90 4.17 -21.76 4.84
N SER A 91 3.79 -21.32 3.63
CA SER A 91 3.08 -22.17 2.66
C SER A 91 3.98 -22.72 1.55
N LYS A 92 3.93 -24.03 1.30
CA LYS A 92 4.54 -24.71 0.14
C LYS A 92 3.72 -24.47 -1.15
N SER A 93 3.30 -23.24 -1.40
CA SER A 93 2.52 -22.88 -2.58
C SER A 93 3.43 -22.63 -3.79
N SER A 94 2.96 -22.95 -4.99
CA SER A 94 3.67 -22.63 -6.25
C SER A 94 3.69 -21.13 -6.55
N HIS A 95 2.84 -20.35 -5.88
CA HIS A 95 2.88 -18.89 -5.86
C HIS A 95 3.61 -18.43 -4.60
N GLN A 96 4.82 -17.92 -4.75
CA GLN A 96 5.55 -17.35 -3.62
C GLN A 96 4.98 -15.96 -3.31
N PRO A 97 4.74 -15.65 -2.02
CA PRO A 97 4.33 -14.31 -1.64
C PRO A 97 5.46 -13.31 -1.87
N ILE A 98 5.10 -12.07 -2.17
CA ILE A 98 6.05 -10.97 -2.35
C ILE A 98 6.38 -10.35 -1.00
N GLY A 99 5.38 -10.16 -0.14
CA GLY A 99 5.55 -9.52 1.15
C GLY A 99 6.27 -10.40 2.19
N VAL A 100 7.54 -10.13 2.46
CA VAL A 100 8.35 -10.88 3.43
C VAL A 100 8.65 -10.14 4.73
N TYR A 101 8.54 -8.81 4.74
CA TYR A 101 8.99 -8.00 5.89
C TYR A 101 7.88 -7.59 6.86
N GLY A 102 6.62 -7.71 6.45
CA GLY A 102 5.50 -7.16 7.23
C GLY A 102 5.60 -5.64 7.41
N ASN A 103 6.16 -4.92 6.44
CA ASN A 103 6.37 -3.46 6.50
C ASN A 103 5.74 -2.68 5.32
N GLY A 104 5.60 -3.31 4.15
CA GLY A 104 5.25 -2.66 2.89
C GLY A 104 4.06 -1.70 2.94
N PHE A 105 2.96 -2.10 3.57
CA PHE A 105 1.80 -1.20 3.73
C PHE A 105 2.16 0.08 4.49
N LYS A 106 2.95 0.00 5.57
CA LYS A 106 3.26 1.14 6.44
C LYS A 106 4.24 2.08 5.77
N SER A 107 5.32 1.54 5.21
CA SER A 107 6.30 2.35 4.48
C SER A 107 5.66 2.98 3.24
N GLY A 108 4.89 2.21 2.47
CA GLY A 108 4.22 2.65 1.25
C GLY A 108 3.13 3.70 1.51
N SER A 109 2.17 3.42 2.41
CA SER A 109 1.10 4.39 2.70
C SER A 109 1.62 5.70 3.26
N MET A 110 2.57 5.65 4.22
CA MET A 110 3.17 6.85 4.82
C MET A 110 4.12 7.59 3.87
N ARG A 111 4.57 6.93 2.79
CA ARG A 111 5.29 7.59 1.70
C ARG A 111 4.34 8.39 0.81
N LEU A 112 3.13 7.89 0.58
CA LEU A 112 2.16 8.51 -0.33
C LEU A 112 1.39 9.65 0.34
N GLY A 113 1.04 9.51 1.63
CA GLY A 113 0.34 10.54 2.39
C GLY A 113 0.56 10.40 3.90
N ARG A 114 0.11 11.39 4.66
CA ARG A 114 0.28 11.39 6.12
C ARG A 114 -0.70 10.46 6.84
N ASP A 115 -1.82 10.13 6.18
CA ASP A 115 -2.94 9.47 6.81
C ASP A 115 -3.59 8.45 5.88
N ALA A 116 -3.96 7.30 6.44
CA ALA A 116 -4.57 6.19 5.71
C ALA A 116 -5.74 5.56 6.49
N LEU A 117 -6.80 5.24 5.76
CA LEU A 117 -7.96 4.48 6.22
C LEU A 117 -8.03 3.18 5.44
N ILE A 118 -8.35 2.09 6.15
CA ILE A 118 -8.44 0.75 5.60
C ILE A 118 -9.82 0.22 5.89
N PHE A 119 -10.60 -0.01 4.86
CA PHE A 119 -11.91 -0.64 4.87
C PHE A 119 -11.73 -2.07 4.38
N THR A 120 -12.24 -3.06 5.08
CA THR A 120 -12.07 -4.46 4.67
C THR A 120 -13.29 -5.29 5.02
N LYS A 121 -13.66 -6.21 4.12
CA LYS A 121 -14.74 -7.19 4.31
C LYS A 121 -14.21 -8.59 4.05
N ASN A 122 -14.59 -9.57 4.85
CA ASN A 122 -14.18 -10.96 4.65
C ASN A 122 -15.34 -11.95 4.44
N GLY A 123 -16.57 -11.46 4.33
CA GLY A 123 -17.78 -12.25 4.11
C GLY A 123 -18.55 -12.62 5.37
N GLY A 124 -18.09 -12.19 6.54
CA GLY A 124 -18.83 -12.28 7.81
C GLY A 124 -18.60 -11.09 8.73
N CYS A 125 -17.39 -10.54 8.71
CA CYS A 125 -17.01 -9.33 9.42
C CYS A 125 -16.53 -8.27 8.42
N GLN A 126 -16.75 -7.01 8.78
CA GLN A 126 -16.13 -5.87 8.12
C GLN A 126 -15.45 -4.98 9.15
N SER A 127 -14.37 -4.30 8.79
CA SER A 127 -13.60 -3.46 9.73
C SER A 127 -13.11 -2.20 9.06
N VAL A 128 -13.03 -1.13 9.86
CA VAL A 128 -12.32 0.10 9.53
C VAL A 128 -11.10 0.22 10.41
N GLY A 129 -9.92 0.39 9.83
CA GLY A 129 -8.67 0.68 10.53
C GLY A 129 -8.12 2.03 10.11
N MET A 130 -7.43 2.72 11.02
CA MET A 130 -6.80 4.01 10.73
C MET A 130 -5.32 3.99 11.13
N LEU A 131 -4.46 4.43 10.21
CA LEU A 131 -3.05 4.74 10.46
C LEU A 131 -2.82 6.20 10.06
N SER A 132 -2.79 7.09 11.05
CA SER A 132 -2.82 8.54 10.81
C SER A 132 -1.78 9.28 11.64
N GLN A 133 -0.85 9.95 10.98
CA GLN A 133 0.12 10.82 11.65
C GLN A 133 -0.59 12.05 12.24
N SER A 134 -1.59 12.57 11.54
CA SER A 134 -2.40 13.72 11.98
C SER A 134 -3.14 13.42 13.28
N PHE A 135 -3.77 12.24 13.38
CA PHE A 135 -4.39 11.75 14.60
C PHE A 135 -3.39 11.66 15.75
N LEU A 136 -2.25 10.97 15.53
CA LEU A 136 -1.24 10.77 16.57
C LEU A 136 -0.65 12.11 17.06
N GLN A 137 -0.45 13.06 16.16
CA GLN A 137 -0.01 14.42 16.48
C GLN A 137 -1.07 15.17 17.29
N ALA A 138 -2.34 15.13 16.87
CA ALA A 138 -3.44 15.83 17.54
C ALA A 138 -3.64 15.38 18.99
N ILE A 139 -3.46 14.08 19.26
CA ILE A 139 -3.56 13.53 20.63
C ILE A 139 -2.23 13.53 21.38
N LYS A 140 -1.15 14.06 20.79
CA LYS A 140 0.22 14.07 21.34
C LYS A 140 0.67 12.68 21.80
N ALA A 141 0.36 11.65 20.98
CA ALA A 141 0.65 10.27 21.30
C ALA A 141 2.16 10.05 21.50
N GLN A 142 2.52 9.24 22.49
CA GLN A 142 3.92 8.86 22.76
C GLN A 142 4.32 7.56 22.03
N ALA A 143 3.34 6.83 21.51
CA ALA A 143 3.53 5.62 20.72
C ALA A 143 2.49 5.58 19.59
N VAL A 144 2.77 4.82 18.54
CA VAL A 144 1.80 4.56 17.47
C VAL A 144 0.58 3.84 18.05
N ILE A 145 -0.59 4.43 17.85
CA ILE A 145 -1.90 3.92 18.21
C ILE A 145 -2.71 3.75 16.91
N VAL A 146 -3.35 2.59 16.76
CA VAL A 146 -4.08 2.22 15.54
C VAL A 146 -5.55 1.95 15.86
N PRO A 147 -6.45 2.94 15.69
CA PRO A 147 -7.89 2.73 15.87
C PRO A 147 -8.41 1.69 14.89
N ILE A 148 -9.15 0.70 15.42
CA ILE A 148 -9.82 -0.34 14.63
C ILE A 148 -11.26 -0.49 15.14
N ALA A 149 -12.22 -0.36 14.22
CA ALA A 149 -13.65 -0.51 14.48
C ALA A 149 -14.21 -1.66 13.62
N PRO A 150 -14.42 -2.85 14.20
CA PRO A 150 -14.99 -4.00 13.52
C PRO A 150 -16.51 -4.06 13.68
N PHE A 151 -17.22 -4.34 12.59
CA PHE A 151 -18.67 -4.46 12.51
C PHE A 151 -19.06 -5.84 11.99
N ASN A 152 -20.22 -6.33 12.43
CA ASN A 152 -20.89 -7.42 11.76
C ASN A 152 -21.27 -6.97 10.34
N GLN A 153 -20.95 -7.77 9.33
CA GLN A 153 -21.16 -7.36 7.94
C GLN A 153 -22.65 -7.38 7.51
N GLN A 154 -23.50 -8.12 8.21
CA GLN A 154 -24.93 -8.25 7.91
C GLN A 154 -25.75 -7.19 8.64
N THR A 155 -25.43 -6.93 9.90
CA THR A 155 -26.21 -6.02 10.75
C THR A 155 -25.61 -4.62 10.87
N ASN A 156 -24.36 -4.42 10.43
CA ASN A 156 -23.58 -3.19 10.61
C ASN A 156 -23.41 -2.76 12.08
N ILE A 157 -23.61 -3.70 13.02
CA ILE A 157 -23.44 -3.46 14.45
C ILE A 157 -21.97 -3.67 14.83
N LEU A 158 -21.43 -2.77 15.65
CA LEU A 158 -20.08 -2.85 16.20
C LEU A 158 -19.93 -4.14 17.04
N LEU A 159 -18.89 -4.94 16.77
CA LEU A 159 -18.75 -6.28 17.36
C LEU A 159 -18.26 -6.27 18.81
N PHE A 160 -17.37 -5.35 19.16
CA PHE A 160 -16.73 -5.33 20.48
C PHE A 160 -16.91 -3.96 21.13
N LYS A 161 -17.31 -3.93 22.41
CA LYS A 161 -17.54 -2.69 23.17
C LYS A 161 -16.27 -1.85 23.33
N ASP A 162 -15.11 -2.49 23.45
CA ASP A 162 -13.81 -1.82 23.53
C ASP A 162 -13.43 -1.09 22.22
N SER A 163 -14.11 -1.39 21.11
CA SER A 163 -13.91 -0.72 19.83
C SER A 163 -14.65 0.62 19.72
N GLU A 164 -15.47 1.02 20.70
CA GLU A 164 -16.15 2.32 20.71
C GLU A 164 -15.16 3.49 20.75
N ALA A 165 -14.07 3.35 21.51
CA ALA A 165 -13.03 4.37 21.58
C ALA A 165 -12.32 4.53 20.22
N SER A 166 -12.06 3.41 19.53
CA SER A 166 -11.51 3.40 18.18
C SER A 166 -12.45 4.07 17.18
N LEU A 167 -13.74 3.72 17.22
CA LEU A 167 -14.74 4.33 16.34
C LEU A 167 -14.82 5.85 16.58
N ARG A 168 -14.88 6.29 17.84
CA ARG A 168 -14.88 7.72 18.17
C ARG A 168 -13.63 8.44 17.65
N ALA A 169 -12.47 7.81 17.72
CA ALA A 169 -11.23 8.38 17.16
C ALA A 169 -11.31 8.49 15.62
N ILE A 170 -11.80 7.45 14.94
CA ILE A 170 -11.98 7.47 13.48
C ILE A 170 -12.95 8.59 13.08
N LEU A 171 -14.12 8.67 13.71
CA LEU A 171 -15.13 9.69 13.37
C LEU A 171 -14.66 11.11 13.67
N LYS A 172 -13.78 11.29 14.66
CA LYS A 172 -13.28 12.62 15.03
C LYS A 172 -12.11 13.09 14.16
N TYR A 173 -11.20 12.18 13.78
CA TYR A 173 -9.91 12.56 13.19
C TYR A 173 -9.72 12.12 11.74
N SER A 174 -10.63 11.31 11.18
CA SER A 174 -10.58 10.89 9.78
C SER A 174 -11.41 11.79 8.87
N LEU A 175 -11.47 11.44 7.58
CA LEU A 175 -12.30 12.11 6.57
C LEU A 175 -13.80 11.88 6.75
N PHE A 176 -14.21 10.87 7.51
CA PHE A 176 -15.61 10.48 7.67
C PHE A 176 -16.03 10.67 9.12
N GLN A 177 -17.13 11.41 9.33
CA GLN A 177 -17.56 11.86 10.66
C GLN A 177 -18.81 11.16 11.15
N SER A 178 -19.41 10.29 10.34
CA SER A 178 -20.52 9.45 10.73
C SER A 178 -20.29 7.96 10.40
N VAL A 179 -20.99 7.08 11.11
CA VAL A 179 -21.00 5.64 10.81
C VAL A 179 -21.58 5.38 9.42
N SER A 180 -22.56 6.17 8.98
CA SER A 180 -23.15 6.06 7.63
C SER A 180 -22.10 6.26 6.55
N GLU A 181 -21.28 7.31 6.65
CA GLU A 181 -20.22 7.56 5.68
C GLU A 181 -19.16 6.45 5.66
N LEU A 182 -18.80 5.90 6.83
CA LEU A 182 -17.90 4.73 6.90
C LEU A 182 -18.54 3.50 6.22
N GLN A 183 -19.85 3.31 6.41
CA GLN A 183 -20.59 2.22 5.80
C GLN A 183 -20.67 2.37 4.28
N GLU A 184 -20.86 3.58 3.75
CA GLU A 184 -20.81 3.85 2.30
C GLU A 184 -19.46 3.45 1.68
N GLN A 185 -18.36 3.72 2.39
CA GLN A 185 -17.03 3.30 1.92
C GLN A 185 -16.87 1.79 1.96
N LEU A 186 -17.38 1.12 2.99
CA LEU A 186 -17.45 -0.33 3.01
C LEU A 186 -18.28 -0.82 1.83
N ASP A 187 -19.51 -0.37 1.66
CA ASP A 187 -20.44 -0.77 0.62
C ASP A 187 -19.88 -0.58 -0.80
N SER A 188 -19.01 0.41 -1.02
CA SER A 188 -18.29 0.59 -2.29
C SER A 188 -17.36 -0.57 -2.68
N ILE A 189 -16.91 -1.40 -1.74
CA ILE A 189 -16.18 -2.63 -2.01
C ILE A 189 -17.14 -3.65 -2.61
N GLN A 190 -16.96 -3.95 -3.89
CA GLN A 190 -17.83 -4.86 -4.63
C GLN A 190 -17.80 -6.28 -4.06
N GLY A 191 -18.99 -6.83 -3.81
CA GLY A 191 -19.15 -8.19 -3.30
C GLY A 191 -18.99 -8.33 -1.79
N LYS A 192 -18.86 -9.58 -1.34
CA LYS A 192 -18.82 -9.92 0.10
C LYS A 192 -17.41 -9.77 0.70
N LYS A 193 -16.37 -9.70 -0.11
CA LYS A 193 -14.97 -9.69 0.32
C LYS A 193 -14.17 -8.64 -0.46
N GLY A 194 -13.14 -8.11 0.16
CA GLY A 194 -12.21 -7.17 -0.46
C GLY A 194 -11.66 -6.16 0.54
N THR A 195 -10.77 -5.32 0.06
CA THR A 195 -10.17 -4.23 0.86
C THR A 195 -10.17 -2.95 0.04
N LYS A 196 -10.43 -1.82 0.69
CA LYS A 196 -10.27 -0.48 0.16
C LYS A 196 -9.39 0.32 1.10
N ILE A 197 -8.34 0.91 0.56
CA ILE A 197 -7.40 1.78 1.27
C ILE A 197 -7.57 3.18 0.69
N LEU A 198 -7.76 4.15 1.57
CA LEU A 198 -7.85 5.56 1.21
C LEU A 198 -6.70 6.30 1.90
N ILE A 199 -5.81 6.90 1.12
CA ILE A 199 -4.66 7.68 1.61
C ILE A 199 -4.91 9.15 1.29
N TRP A 200 -4.87 10.01 2.31
CA TRP A 200 -5.06 11.44 2.16
C TRP A 200 -3.94 12.23 2.84
N ASN A 201 -4.04 13.56 2.76
CA ASN A 201 -2.93 14.44 3.08
C ASN A 201 -1.68 13.99 2.30
N ILE A 202 -1.87 13.80 0.99
CA ILE A 202 -0.84 13.33 0.08
C ILE A 202 0.33 14.32 0.05
N ARG A 203 1.53 13.81 -0.25
CA ARG A 203 2.72 14.65 -0.28
C ARG A 203 2.58 15.77 -1.31
N ARG A 204 3.02 16.95 -0.91
CA ARG A 204 3.06 18.16 -1.71
C ARG A 204 4.49 18.66 -1.82
N ASN A 205 4.81 19.25 -2.96
CA ASN A 205 6.06 19.94 -3.21
C ASN A 205 6.08 21.31 -2.49
N LYS A 206 7.23 22.01 -2.57
CA LYS A 206 7.40 23.32 -1.93
C LYS A 206 6.45 24.40 -2.47
N ASP A 207 6.01 24.26 -3.71
CA ASP A 207 5.02 25.09 -4.38
C ASP A 207 3.57 24.77 -3.93
N GLY A 208 3.39 23.82 -3.02
CA GLY A 208 2.09 23.38 -2.51
C GLY A 208 1.34 22.43 -3.44
N LYS A 209 1.84 22.15 -4.64
CA LYS A 209 1.21 21.20 -5.57
C LYS A 209 1.45 19.76 -5.12
N PRO A 210 0.55 18.81 -5.39
CA PRO A 210 0.80 17.39 -5.15
C PRO A 210 2.09 16.91 -5.82
N GLU A 211 2.76 15.92 -5.23
CA GLU A 211 3.94 15.28 -5.85
C GLU A 211 3.59 14.59 -7.17
N PHE A 212 2.36 14.08 -7.27
CA PHE A 212 1.81 13.49 -8.48
C PHE A 212 1.08 14.52 -9.33
N ASP A 213 1.12 14.31 -10.63
CA ASP A 213 0.29 14.97 -11.63
C ASP A 213 -0.89 14.04 -11.98
N PHE A 214 -2.10 14.57 -11.81
CA PHE A 214 -3.36 13.86 -12.05
C PHE A 214 -4.16 14.45 -13.23
N ASP A 215 -3.66 15.54 -13.82
CA ASP A 215 -4.41 16.39 -14.73
C ASP A 215 -3.92 16.25 -16.18
N THR A 216 -2.61 16.04 -16.39
CA THR A 216 -2.04 15.91 -17.74
C THR A 216 -2.62 14.72 -18.52
N ASP A 217 -2.91 13.61 -17.84
CA ASP A 217 -3.52 12.43 -18.42
C ASP A 217 -4.61 11.90 -17.49
N ALA A 218 -5.86 11.99 -17.94
CA ALA A 218 -7.01 11.56 -17.16
C ALA A 218 -6.97 10.06 -16.83
N GLU A 219 -6.26 9.25 -17.61
CA GLU A 219 -6.15 7.81 -17.43
C GLU A 219 -4.85 7.40 -16.71
N ASP A 220 -4.04 8.32 -16.21
CA ASP A 220 -2.76 8.02 -15.57
C ASP A 220 -2.56 8.77 -14.25
N ILE A 221 -1.56 8.35 -13.49
CA ILE A 221 -1.01 9.11 -12.36
C ILE A 221 0.47 9.30 -12.69
N ARG A 222 0.88 10.54 -12.87
CA ARG A 222 2.20 10.85 -13.42
C ARG A 222 3.08 11.55 -12.40
N LEU A 223 4.38 11.56 -12.66
CA LEU A 223 5.30 12.48 -11.99
C LEU A 223 5.51 13.69 -12.89
N PRO A 224 5.43 14.92 -12.34
CA PRO A 224 5.63 16.13 -13.13
C PRO A 224 7.07 16.20 -13.64
N GLU A 225 7.25 16.81 -14.82
CA GLU A 225 8.59 17.08 -15.34
C GLU A 225 9.38 17.95 -14.37
N ILE A 226 10.56 17.49 -13.97
CA ILE A 226 11.46 18.27 -13.13
C ILE A 226 12.14 19.31 -14.00
N LYS A 227 11.56 20.51 -14.09
CA LYS A 227 12.22 21.68 -14.68
C LYS A 227 13.49 21.96 -13.90
N SER A 228 14.62 21.96 -14.61
CA SER A 228 15.98 21.91 -14.06
C SER A 228 16.39 23.10 -13.18
N GLU A 229 15.61 24.18 -13.16
CA GLU A 229 16.04 25.45 -12.59
C GLU A 229 15.75 25.59 -11.07
N GLU A 230 14.82 24.81 -10.51
CA GLU A 230 14.35 25.04 -9.12
C GLU A 230 14.94 24.10 -8.05
N THR A 231 15.84 23.17 -8.41
CA THR A 231 16.34 22.17 -7.45
C THR A 231 17.77 22.45 -6.97
N GLN A 232 17.89 23.21 -5.87
CA GLN A 232 19.10 23.34 -5.04
C GLN A 232 19.36 22.11 -4.14
N GLY A 233 18.88 20.92 -4.51
CA GLY A 233 19.21 19.66 -3.82
C GLY A 233 20.19 18.84 -4.64
N LYS A 234 21.45 18.69 -4.18
CA LYS A 234 22.46 17.81 -4.81
C LYS A 234 21.93 16.38 -5.06
N TRP A 235 21.12 15.85 -4.15
CA TRP A 235 20.64 14.46 -4.19
C TRP A 235 19.64 14.11 -5.31
N ARG A 236 18.68 14.99 -5.61
CA ARG A 236 17.80 14.81 -6.79
C ARG A 236 18.59 15.00 -8.09
N ARG A 237 19.63 15.85 -8.05
CA ARG A 237 20.51 16.09 -9.18
C ARG A 237 21.26 14.80 -9.55
N ASP A 238 21.72 14.01 -8.59
CA ASP A 238 22.48 12.77 -8.88
C ASP A 238 21.60 11.61 -9.38
N TYR A 239 20.38 11.45 -8.87
CA TYR A 239 19.44 10.43 -9.35
C TYR A 239 19.05 10.65 -10.83
N TYR A 240 18.80 11.91 -11.21
CA TYR A 240 18.45 12.28 -12.58
C TYR A 240 19.67 12.64 -13.47
N LYS A 241 20.86 12.94 -12.92
CA LYS A 241 22.09 13.20 -13.70
C LYS A 241 22.63 11.93 -14.33
N HIS A 242 22.68 10.82 -13.59
CA HIS A 242 23.25 9.58 -14.11
C HIS A 242 22.47 8.97 -15.28
N ARG A 243 21.25 9.46 -15.56
CA ARG A 243 20.40 9.04 -16.69
C ARG A 243 20.26 10.07 -17.80
N ARG A 244 20.86 11.27 -17.67
CA ARG A 244 20.81 12.33 -18.70
C ARG A 244 21.86 12.18 -19.79
N ASP A 245 22.81 11.27 -19.64
CA ASP A 245 23.76 10.95 -20.71
C ASP A 245 23.15 10.02 -21.78
N SER A 246 21.90 9.57 -21.62
CA SER A 246 21.11 8.90 -22.66
C SER A 246 19.81 9.66 -22.97
N ASN A 247 19.57 9.95 -24.25
CA ASN A 247 18.54 10.85 -24.76
C ASN A 247 17.07 10.35 -24.67
N SER A 248 16.68 9.53 -23.69
CA SER A 248 15.26 9.33 -23.35
C SER A 248 15.11 8.67 -21.98
N VAL A 249 14.52 9.38 -21.00
CA VAL A 249 14.08 8.76 -19.74
C VAL A 249 12.95 7.78 -20.07
N PRO A 250 13.04 6.48 -19.67
CA PRO A 250 11.97 5.51 -19.86
C PRO A 250 10.63 5.97 -19.30
N GLU A 251 9.55 5.73 -20.03
CA GLU A 251 8.19 6.15 -19.65
C GLU A 251 7.77 5.63 -18.27
N MET A 252 8.23 4.42 -17.89
CA MET A 252 7.98 3.82 -16.57
C MET A 252 8.48 4.67 -15.40
N GLU A 253 9.40 5.62 -15.61
CA GLU A 253 9.93 6.46 -14.53
C GLU A 253 8.96 7.55 -14.08
N PHE A 254 8.06 7.97 -14.98
CA PHE A 254 7.14 9.10 -14.75
C PHE A 254 5.67 8.79 -15.03
N SER A 255 5.34 7.70 -15.74
CA SER A 255 3.98 7.20 -15.92
C SER A 255 3.74 5.99 -15.02
N LEU A 256 2.77 6.07 -14.10
CA LEU A 256 2.41 4.94 -13.28
C LEU A 256 1.85 3.81 -14.16
N ARG A 257 1.02 4.13 -15.16
CA ARG A 257 0.50 3.17 -16.13
C ARG A 257 1.61 2.36 -16.80
N ALA A 258 2.67 3.04 -17.27
CA ALA A 258 3.80 2.38 -17.91
C ALA A 258 4.56 1.49 -16.92
N TYR A 259 4.83 1.96 -15.70
CA TYR A 259 5.45 1.15 -14.66
C TYR A 259 4.64 -0.10 -14.31
N LEU A 260 3.33 0.07 -14.08
CA LEU A 260 2.44 -1.03 -13.71
C LEU A 260 2.32 -2.07 -14.83
N SER A 261 2.46 -1.67 -16.10
CA SER A 261 2.44 -2.61 -17.23
C SER A 261 3.54 -3.67 -17.19
N ILE A 262 4.64 -3.39 -16.48
CA ILE A 262 5.83 -4.26 -16.40
C ILE A 262 6.16 -4.70 -14.97
N LEU A 263 5.33 -4.33 -13.98
CA LEU A 263 5.58 -4.62 -12.56
C LEU A 263 5.76 -6.12 -12.28
N TYR A 264 5.02 -6.97 -12.99
CA TYR A 264 5.07 -8.41 -12.83
C TYR A 264 5.56 -9.12 -14.09
N LEU A 265 6.57 -9.99 -13.94
CA LEU A 265 7.05 -10.85 -15.01
C LEU A 265 5.94 -11.76 -15.59
N LYS A 266 5.07 -12.27 -14.71
CA LYS A 266 3.89 -13.07 -15.07
C LYS A 266 2.68 -12.51 -14.30
N PRO A 267 1.91 -11.59 -14.89
CA PRO A 267 0.80 -10.92 -14.21
C PRO A 267 -0.32 -11.92 -13.89
N ARG A 268 -0.74 -11.95 -12.62
CA ARG A 268 -1.86 -12.77 -12.12
C ARG A 268 -3.05 -11.95 -11.62
N ILE A 269 -2.84 -10.65 -11.45
CA ILE A 269 -3.84 -9.66 -11.07
C ILE A 269 -4.06 -8.70 -12.25
N GLN A 270 -5.31 -8.25 -12.43
CA GLN A 270 -5.63 -7.17 -13.34
C GLN A 270 -5.57 -5.84 -12.59
N ILE A 271 -4.77 -4.92 -13.11
CA ILE A 271 -4.64 -3.57 -12.57
C ILE A 271 -5.54 -2.64 -13.38
N ILE A 272 -6.40 -1.89 -12.72
CA ILE A 272 -7.23 -0.84 -13.30
C ILE A 272 -6.76 0.48 -12.69
N LEU A 273 -6.19 1.35 -13.50
CA LEU A 273 -5.73 2.68 -13.07
C LEU A 273 -6.66 3.73 -13.66
N ARG A 274 -7.18 4.65 -12.83
CA ARG A 274 -8.06 5.74 -13.28
C ARG A 274 -9.21 5.22 -14.15
N GLN A 275 -9.90 4.19 -13.65
CA GLN A 275 -10.98 3.47 -14.34
C GLN A 275 -10.62 2.75 -15.64
N LYS A 276 -9.37 2.80 -16.11
CA LYS A 276 -8.92 2.09 -17.31
C LYS A 276 -7.91 0.99 -17.01
N LYS A 277 -8.24 -0.21 -17.49
CA LYS A 277 -7.37 -1.40 -17.37
C LYS A 277 -5.97 -1.10 -17.91
N VAL A 278 -4.95 -1.47 -17.14
CA VAL A 278 -3.55 -1.42 -17.57
C VAL A 278 -3.25 -2.63 -18.44
N GLN A 279 -2.68 -2.40 -19.61
CA GLN A 279 -2.26 -3.47 -20.51
C GLN A 279 -0.91 -4.03 -20.04
N MET A 280 -0.96 -5.17 -19.36
CA MET A 280 0.25 -5.83 -18.86
C MET A 280 1.09 -6.36 -20.02
N LYS A 281 2.40 -6.15 -19.95
CA LYS A 281 3.40 -6.60 -20.93
C LYS A 281 4.12 -7.83 -20.39
N LEU A 282 4.12 -8.91 -21.16
CA LEU A 282 5.04 -10.02 -20.93
C LEU A 282 6.39 -9.62 -21.56
N ILE A 283 7.27 -9.00 -20.77
CA ILE A 283 8.53 -8.41 -21.27
C ILE A 283 9.31 -9.42 -22.11
N ALA A 284 9.47 -10.65 -21.62
CA ALA A 284 10.16 -11.72 -22.33
C ALA A 284 9.56 -12.08 -23.71
N LYS A 285 8.29 -11.75 -23.95
CA LYS A 285 7.59 -11.96 -25.24
C LYS A 285 7.49 -10.67 -26.08
N SER A 286 8.00 -9.55 -25.58
CA SER A 286 7.89 -8.24 -26.21
C SER A 286 9.20 -7.81 -26.89
N LEU A 287 10.17 -8.72 -27.01
CA LEU A 287 11.48 -8.49 -27.59
C LEU A 287 11.61 -9.18 -28.96
N SER A 288 12.37 -8.58 -29.86
CA SER A 288 12.85 -9.21 -31.09
C SER A 288 14.18 -9.94 -30.84
N MET A 289 14.49 -10.97 -31.63
CA MET A 289 15.76 -11.73 -31.54
C MET A 289 16.02 -12.28 -30.13
N ILE A 290 15.04 -13.03 -29.61
CA ILE A 290 15.09 -13.59 -28.27
C ILE A 290 16.15 -14.68 -28.21
N GLU A 291 17.20 -14.45 -27.43
CA GLU A 291 18.21 -15.43 -27.04
C GLU A 291 18.02 -15.82 -25.56
N ASN A 292 18.44 -17.03 -25.20
CA ASN A 292 18.35 -17.52 -23.83
C ASN A 292 19.73 -17.93 -23.32
N ASP A 293 20.04 -17.57 -22.08
CA ASP A 293 21.28 -17.93 -21.39
C ASP A 293 20.97 -18.51 -20.00
N VAL A 294 21.90 -19.28 -19.43
CA VAL A 294 21.74 -20.00 -18.17
C VAL A 294 22.85 -19.61 -17.19
N TYR A 295 22.48 -18.85 -16.15
CA TYR A 295 23.37 -18.53 -15.04
C TYR A 295 23.35 -19.61 -13.95
N LYS A 296 24.53 -20.16 -13.60
CA LYS A 296 24.71 -21.16 -12.53
C LYS A 296 25.53 -20.58 -11.38
N PRO A 297 24.92 -20.08 -10.29
CA PRO A 297 25.65 -19.55 -9.14
C PRO A 297 26.33 -20.66 -8.33
N GLN A 298 27.52 -20.38 -7.81
CA GLN A 298 28.35 -21.36 -7.08
C GLN A 298 27.78 -21.77 -5.70
N PHE A 299 26.89 -20.96 -5.13
CA PHE A 299 26.37 -21.13 -3.76
C PHE A 299 25.00 -21.83 -3.70
N ILE A 300 24.41 -22.19 -4.84
CA ILE A 300 23.19 -23.02 -4.86
C ILE A 300 23.66 -24.48 -4.90
N VAL A 301 23.86 -25.07 -3.71
CA VAL A 301 24.09 -26.51 -3.59
C VAL A 301 22.78 -27.20 -3.94
N SER A 302 22.74 -27.91 -5.06
CA SER A 302 21.62 -28.78 -5.42
C SER A 302 21.43 -29.80 -4.30
N PHE A 303 20.43 -29.62 -3.45
CA PHE A 303 19.94 -30.72 -2.63
C PHE A 303 19.32 -31.75 -3.59
N TYR A 304 20.13 -32.73 -4.00
CA TYR A 304 19.64 -33.96 -4.58
C TYR A 304 18.77 -34.64 -3.51
N LEU A 305 17.46 -34.44 -3.60
CA LEU A 305 16.51 -35.37 -2.99
C LEU A 305 16.58 -36.64 -3.84
N PRO A 306 17.01 -37.79 -3.29
CA PRO A 306 16.97 -39.04 -4.02
C PRO A 306 15.50 -39.34 -4.34
N GLN A 307 15.20 -39.55 -5.62
CA GLN A 307 13.95 -40.16 -6.03
C GLN A 307 13.96 -41.61 -5.51
N SER A 308 13.14 -41.91 -4.52
CA SER A 308 12.78 -43.28 -4.18
C SER A 308 11.92 -43.84 -5.32
N PHE A 309 12.33 -45.01 -5.81
CA PHE A 309 11.58 -45.89 -6.72
C PHE A 309 10.25 -46.33 -6.13
#